data_AF-A0A5N5ZHP8-F1
#
_entry.id   AF-A0A5N5ZHP8-F1
#
_cell.length_a   1.000
_cell.length_b   1.000
_cell.length_c   1.000
_cell.angle_alpha   90.00
_cell.angle_beta   90.00
_cell.angle_gamma   90.00
#
_symmetry.space_group_name_H-M   'P 1'
#
loop_
_entity.id
_entity.type
_entity.pdbx_description
1 polymer ?
#
loop_
_entity_poly.entity_id
_entity_poly.type
_entity_poly.pdbx_seq_one_letter_code
_entity_poly.pdbx_strand_id
1 'polypeptide(L)'
;MKKTIGKPENWQDFESLCKKLWGEIWGIPDKIKKNGRLGQEQAGVDIFGKPEGDNQYWGIQAKGKDNYSNSKLTESEITNEIEKAKKFEPKLAVYIIATTSNKDAKIEKFIRLKDVESQKSNSFEILLFCWEDIVDLIEDNPDTYNWYLNGIGQKGRFDFNILFNDFNESLTLNPVYEKTITKFKMTTKTDLELLMGNLKSNRYLIDFNQIVNDPFNYKRVNKSWVAFKLVMENKGSLVLEDWCLKINFKEGVSRLDDGHPIFPRLSQTTFVEEERKTITYRPKDNNPIIQKDNIFFEISVLPMISAQKIIFEWELLARNFNKTGIAEIKIEPKYVEKIEFVEVNNELDMKVDNVQISYYVV
;
A
#
# COMPACT_ATOMS: atom_id res chain seq x y z
N MET A 1 -1.49 28.24 -2.42
CA MET A 1 -2.47 27.99 -1.34
C MET A 1 -1.71 27.50 -0.13
N LYS A 2 -1.73 28.24 1.00
CA LYS A 2 -1.06 27.81 2.24
C LYS A 2 -1.81 26.55 2.73
N LYS A 3 -1.13 25.40 2.80
CA LYS A 3 -1.72 24.18 3.37
C LYS A 3 -1.98 24.46 4.85
N THR A 4 -3.23 24.67 5.23
CA THR A 4 -3.61 24.89 6.62
C THR A 4 -3.49 23.58 7.39
N ILE A 5 -2.68 23.57 8.46
CA ILE A 5 -2.58 22.46 9.41
C ILE A 5 -3.96 22.25 10.05
N GLY A 6 -4.60 21.11 9.76
CA GLY A 6 -5.91 20.76 10.35
C GLY A 6 -5.76 20.32 11.80
N LYS A 7 -6.83 20.36 12.61
CA LYS A 7 -6.83 19.89 14.00
C LYS A 7 -6.74 18.35 14.06
N PRO A 8 -6.12 17.77 15.11
CA PRO A 8 -6.18 16.32 15.34
C PRO A 8 -7.62 15.82 15.52
N GLU A 9 -7.89 14.58 15.09
CA GLU A 9 -9.24 14.00 15.05
C GLU A 9 -9.75 13.53 16.41
N ASN A 10 -8.83 13.22 17.33
CA ASN A 10 -9.15 12.81 18.69
C ASN A 10 -8.14 13.42 19.68
N TRP A 11 -8.50 13.37 20.96
CA TRP A 11 -7.71 13.99 22.02
C TRP A 11 -6.38 13.25 22.27
N GLN A 12 -6.28 11.94 22.00
CA GLN A 12 -5.03 11.17 22.16
C GLN A 12 -3.96 11.58 21.13
N ASP A 13 -4.39 11.86 19.90
CA ASP A 13 -3.54 12.38 18.84
C ASP A 13 -3.10 13.81 19.16
N PHE A 14 -4.00 14.64 19.72
CA PHE A 14 -3.64 15.96 20.19
C PHE A 14 -2.60 15.94 21.32
N GLU A 15 -2.76 15.05 22.31
CA GLU A 15 -1.77 14.86 23.37
C GLU A 15 -0.42 14.37 22.80
N SER A 16 -0.45 13.50 21.80
CA SER A 16 0.76 13.03 21.13
C SER A 16 1.46 14.14 20.34
N LEU A 17 0.68 15.01 19.67
CA LEU A 17 1.17 16.22 19.02
C LEU A 17 1.83 17.16 20.03
N CYS A 18 1.17 17.44 21.15
CA CYS A 18 1.73 18.30 22.19
C CYS A 18 3.07 17.73 22.69
N LYS A 19 3.14 16.43 22.97
CA LYS A 19 4.40 15.81 23.41
C LYS A 19 5.52 15.99 22.37
N LYS A 20 5.22 15.80 21.08
CA LYS A 20 6.22 15.96 20.01
C LYS A 20 6.67 17.42 19.88
N LEU A 21 5.71 18.35 19.82
CA LEU A 21 5.95 19.77 19.66
C LEU A 21 6.80 20.35 20.79
N TRP A 22 6.33 20.20 22.04
CA TRP A 22 7.07 20.73 23.18
C TRP A 22 8.35 19.95 23.47
N GLY A 23 8.47 18.69 23.02
CA GLY A 23 9.74 17.97 23.06
C GLY A 23 10.83 18.62 22.22
N GLU A 24 10.47 19.14 21.04
CA GLU A 24 11.38 19.88 20.16
C GLU A 24 11.64 21.29 20.70
N ILE A 25 10.59 22.05 21.03
CA ILE A 25 10.72 23.43 21.56
C ILE A 25 11.59 23.46 22.82
N TRP A 26 11.45 22.47 23.70
CA TRP A 26 12.20 22.41 24.95
C TRP A 26 13.58 21.76 24.82
N GLY A 27 14.01 21.34 23.63
CA GLY A 27 15.31 20.67 23.43
C GLY A 27 15.41 19.30 24.12
N ILE A 28 14.28 18.66 24.43
CA ILE A 28 14.23 17.41 25.21
C ILE A 28 13.33 16.33 24.61
N PRO A 29 13.49 15.96 23.33
CA PRO A 29 12.61 15.03 22.63
C PRO A 29 12.50 13.65 23.33
N ASP A 30 13.58 13.20 23.97
CA ASP A 30 13.63 11.89 24.64
C ASP A 30 13.23 11.93 26.13
N LYS A 31 13.23 13.13 26.74
CA LYS A 31 12.95 13.30 28.18
C LYS A 31 11.54 13.79 28.47
N ILE A 32 10.85 14.40 27.50
CA ILE A 32 9.43 14.74 27.64
C ILE A 32 8.57 13.46 27.70
N LYS A 33 7.62 13.38 28.65
CA LYS A 33 6.80 12.19 28.90
C LYS A 33 5.32 12.54 29.04
N LYS A 34 4.47 11.61 28.61
CA LYS A 34 3.04 11.59 29.00
C LYS A 34 2.94 11.10 30.44
N ASN A 35 2.08 11.72 31.23
CA ASN A 35 1.90 11.45 32.64
C ASN A 35 0.93 10.29 32.84
N GLY A 36 1.39 9.15 33.36
CA GLY A 36 0.52 8.01 33.69
C GLY A 36 -0.25 7.40 32.52
N ARG A 37 -1.17 6.48 32.84
CA ARG A 37 -2.11 5.87 31.89
C ARG A 37 -3.50 6.47 32.04
N LEU A 38 -4.30 6.36 30.98
CA LEU A 38 -5.73 6.68 30.96
C LEU A 38 -6.46 6.12 32.20
N GLY A 39 -7.14 7.00 32.93
CA GLY A 39 -7.92 6.65 34.13
C GLY A 39 -7.15 6.74 35.46
N GLN A 40 -5.85 7.06 35.44
CA GLN A 40 -5.11 7.38 36.65
C GLN A 40 -5.25 8.87 37.01
N GLU A 41 -5.16 9.20 38.30
CA GLU A 41 -5.11 10.59 38.74
C GLU A 41 -3.79 11.22 38.28
N GLN A 42 -3.86 12.10 37.27
CA GLN A 42 -2.70 12.74 36.63
C GLN A 42 -2.45 14.17 37.15
N ALA A 43 -3.06 14.55 38.27
CA ALA A 43 -2.99 15.90 38.83
C ALA A 43 -3.24 17.02 37.79
N GLY A 44 -4.08 16.80 36.77
CA GLY A 44 -4.34 17.80 35.72
C GLY A 44 -3.11 18.12 34.86
N VAL A 45 -2.15 17.20 34.72
CA VAL A 45 -0.96 17.33 33.88
C VAL A 45 -0.88 16.10 32.99
N ASP A 46 -1.12 16.25 31.69
CA ASP A 46 -1.09 15.13 30.73
C ASP A 46 0.33 14.85 30.23
N ILE A 47 1.17 15.87 30.13
CA ILE A 47 2.56 15.77 29.64
C ILE A 47 3.46 16.61 30.55
N PHE A 48 4.67 16.15 30.80
CA PHE A 48 5.64 16.88 31.60
C PHE A 48 7.07 16.66 31.13
N GLY A 49 7.95 17.58 31.52
CA GLY A 49 9.38 17.52 31.23
C GLY A 49 10.14 18.61 31.99
N LYS A 50 11.46 18.62 31.84
CA LYS A 50 12.31 19.73 32.27
C LYS A 50 12.98 20.30 31.02
N PRO A 51 12.65 21.54 30.60
CA PRO A 51 13.28 22.13 29.44
C PRO A 51 14.81 22.12 29.54
N GLU A 52 15.48 22.09 28.39
CA GLU A 52 16.94 22.13 28.34
C GLU A 52 17.45 23.40 29.04
N GLY A 53 18.33 23.22 30.02
CA GLY A 53 18.84 24.31 30.85
C GLY A 53 18.00 24.66 32.09
N ASP A 54 16.80 24.08 32.25
CA ASP A 54 15.96 24.24 33.45
C ASP A 54 16.02 22.99 34.35
N ASN A 55 15.99 23.22 35.66
CA ASN A 55 15.97 22.17 36.67
C ASN A 55 14.58 21.91 37.24
N GLN A 56 13.58 22.74 36.92
CA GLN A 56 12.21 22.64 37.38
C GLN A 56 11.31 21.95 36.34
N TYR A 57 10.22 21.35 36.81
CA TYR A 57 9.27 20.67 35.93
C TYR A 57 8.31 21.66 35.29
N TRP A 58 8.05 21.47 34.00
CA TRP A 58 6.98 22.12 33.27
C TRP A 58 5.92 21.06 32.96
N GLY A 59 4.65 21.44 33.12
CA GLY A 59 3.50 20.58 32.89
C GLY A 59 2.62 21.13 31.78
N ILE A 60 2.00 20.23 31.01
CA ILE A 60 1.06 20.57 29.94
C ILE A 60 -0.23 19.79 30.17
N GLN A 61 -1.36 20.47 30.13
CA GLN A 61 -2.68 19.88 29.97
C GLN A 61 -3.14 20.07 28.53
N ALA A 62 -3.38 18.96 27.83
CA ALA A 62 -3.86 18.91 26.46
C ALA A 62 -5.40 18.73 26.43
N LYS A 63 -6.12 19.77 26.02
CA LYS A 63 -7.57 19.75 25.85
C LYS A 63 -7.95 19.71 24.37
N GLY A 64 -8.10 18.49 23.84
CA GLY A 64 -8.73 18.24 22.55
C GLY A 64 -10.23 18.55 22.62
N LYS A 65 -10.68 19.53 21.86
CA LYS A 65 -12.10 19.84 21.62
C LYS A 65 -12.44 19.40 20.20
N ASP A 66 -13.30 18.40 20.09
CA ASP A 66 -13.69 17.83 18.80
C ASP A 66 -14.53 18.83 18.00
N ASN A 67 -14.25 18.93 16.69
CA ASN A 67 -15.00 19.79 15.76
C ASN A 67 -16.51 19.49 15.76
N TYR A 68 -16.93 18.27 16.12
CA TYR A 68 -18.34 17.88 16.19
C TYR A 68 -19.06 18.38 17.45
N SER A 69 -18.34 18.69 18.53
CA SER A 69 -18.92 19.06 19.82
C SER A 69 -19.14 20.57 20.00
N ASN A 70 -18.48 21.40 19.18
CA ASN A 70 -18.41 22.87 19.32
C ASN A 70 -18.07 23.31 20.77
N SER A 71 -17.43 22.43 21.54
CA SER A 71 -17.21 22.63 22.97
C SER A 71 -16.06 23.61 23.16
N LYS A 72 -16.36 24.75 23.78
CA LYS A 72 -15.37 25.78 24.11
C LYS A 72 -14.70 25.45 25.43
N LEU A 73 -13.44 25.84 25.57
CA LEU A 73 -12.77 25.88 26.88
C LEU A 73 -13.50 26.89 27.78
N THR A 74 -13.81 26.50 29.02
CA THR A 74 -14.57 27.34 29.97
C THR A 74 -13.71 27.74 31.16
N GLU A 75 -14.05 28.87 31.80
CA GLU A 75 -13.36 29.37 32.99
C GLU A 75 -13.39 28.37 34.16
N SER A 76 -14.52 27.64 34.33
CA SER A 76 -14.65 26.60 35.36
C SER A 76 -13.74 25.41 35.08
N GLU A 77 -13.65 24.97 33.81
CA GLU A 77 -12.75 23.90 33.42
C GLU A 77 -11.28 24.30 33.67
N ILE A 78 -10.88 25.50 33.26
CA ILE A 78 -9.55 26.04 33.51
C ILE A 78 -9.23 26.08 35.01
N THR A 79 -10.15 26.61 35.82
CA THR A 79 -9.94 26.71 37.28
C THR A 79 -9.74 25.32 37.90
N ASN A 80 -10.56 24.35 37.49
CA ASN A 80 -10.46 22.98 37.99
C ASN A 80 -9.12 22.33 37.63
N GLU A 81 -8.62 22.53 36.40
CA GLU A 81 -7.32 21.96 36.01
C GLU A 81 -6.15 22.64 36.73
N ILE A 82 -6.19 23.96 36.94
CA ILE A 82 -5.18 24.68 37.72
C ILE A 82 -5.12 24.16 39.17
N GLU A 83 -6.27 23.95 39.82
CA GLU A 83 -6.30 23.43 41.19
C GLU A 83 -5.79 21.99 41.30
N LYS A 84 -5.98 21.17 40.25
CA LYS A 84 -5.36 19.84 40.19
C LYS A 84 -3.85 19.94 40.01
N ALA A 85 -3.38 20.81 39.11
CA ALA A 85 -1.95 20.99 38.80
C ALA A 85 -1.13 21.46 40.01
N LYS A 86 -1.75 22.19 40.95
CA LYS A 86 -1.12 22.53 42.26
C LYS A 86 -0.70 21.32 43.09
N LYS A 87 -1.30 20.16 42.86
CA LYS A 87 -0.97 18.90 43.54
C LYS A 87 0.09 18.09 42.81
N PHE A 88 0.61 18.56 41.68
CA PHE A 88 1.66 17.88 40.94
C PHE A 88 2.97 17.89 41.74
N GLU A 89 3.58 16.71 41.88
CA GLU A 89 4.84 16.54 42.60
C GLU A 89 5.92 15.94 41.69
N PRO A 90 7.14 16.53 41.66
CA PRO A 90 7.56 17.78 42.32
C PRO A 90 6.89 19.03 41.73
N LYS A 91 6.81 20.13 42.50
CA LYS A 91 6.14 21.37 42.08
C LYS A 91 6.57 21.83 40.67
N LEU A 92 5.59 22.26 39.89
CA LEU A 92 5.82 22.87 38.58
C LEU A 92 6.40 24.28 38.72
N ALA A 93 7.21 24.68 37.75
CA ALA A 93 7.56 26.09 37.51
C ALA A 93 6.59 26.74 36.52
N VAL A 94 6.20 26.00 35.48
CA VAL A 94 5.28 26.47 34.42
C VAL A 94 4.23 25.41 34.15
N TYR A 95 2.99 25.86 33.97
CA TYR A 95 1.84 25.06 33.61
C TYR A 95 1.20 25.60 32.34
N ILE A 96 1.20 24.79 31.28
CA ILE A 96 0.66 25.13 29.97
C ILE A 96 -0.69 24.46 29.80
N ILE A 97 -1.68 25.23 29.38
CA ILE A 97 -2.95 24.73 28.88
C ILE A 97 -2.91 24.82 27.35
N ALA A 98 -2.82 23.67 26.68
CA ALA A 98 -2.86 23.57 25.23
C ALA A 98 -4.26 23.12 24.80
N THR A 99 -4.86 23.78 23.80
CA THR A 99 -6.20 23.42 23.32
C THR A 99 -6.36 23.52 21.81
N THR A 100 -7.17 22.62 21.23
CA THR A 100 -7.62 22.74 19.83
C THR A 100 -8.74 23.78 19.66
N SER A 101 -9.17 24.46 20.73
CA SER A 101 -10.09 25.61 20.64
C SER A 101 -9.41 26.79 19.96
N ASN A 102 -10.19 27.55 19.20
CA ASN A 102 -9.73 28.83 18.66
C ASN A 102 -9.57 29.86 19.79
N LYS A 103 -8.76 30.90 19.56
CA LYS A 103 -8.59 32.02 20.49
C LYS A 103 -9.93 32.62 20.94
N ASP A 104 -10.04 32.89 22.24
CA ASP A 104 -11.17 33.61 22.85
C ASP A 104 -10.63 34.66 23.82
N ALA A 105 -10.86 35.94 23.51
CA ALA A 105 -10.34 37.07 24.28
C ALA A 105 -10.78 37.05 25.76
N LYS A 106 -11.94 36.47 26.08
CA LYS A 106 -12.40 36.34 27.48
C LYS A 106 -11.55 35.32 28.22
N ILE A 107 -11.28 34.17 27.60
CA ILE A 107 -10.47 33.10 28.16
C ILE A 107 -9.02 33.54 28.31
N GLU A 108 -8.44 34.21 27.31
CA GLU A 108 -7.09 34.75 27.41
C GLU A 108 -6.95 35.77 28.55
N LYS A 109 -7.95 36.67 28.70
CA LYS A 109 -7.98 37.61 29.83
C LYS A 109 -8.06 36.88 31.17
N PHE A 110 -8.88 35.83 31.25
CA PHE A 110 -9.03 35.02 32.44
C PHE A 110 -7.72 34.31 32.83
N ILE A 111 -7.01 33.73 31.86
CA ILE A 111 -5.69 33.11 32.09
C ILE A 111 -4.68 34.13 32.59
N ARG A 112 -4.60 35.33 32.00
CA ARG A 112 -3.71 36.39 32.49
C ARG A 112 -3.97 36.77 33.96
N LEU A 113 -5.24 36.82 34.37
CA LEU A 113 -5.59 37.08 35.77
C LEU A 113 -5.20 35.91 36.69
N LYS A 114 -5.43 34.67 36.25
CA LYS A 114 -5.06 33.46 37.00
C LYS A 114 -3.55 33.29 37.15
N ASP A 115 -2.78 33.64 36.13
CA ASP A 115 -1.33 33.66 36.19
C ASP A 115 -0.83 34.65 37.27
N VAL A 116 -1.34 35.89 37.27
CA VAL A 116 -1.01 36.89 38.30
C VAL A 116 -1.36 36.40 39.71
N GLU A 117 -2.51 35.74 39.90
CA GLU A 117 -2.89 35.12 41.17
C GLU A 117 -1.92 34.00 41.58
N SER A 118 -1.57 33.12 40.64
CA SER A 118 -0.67 31.99 40.85
C SER A 118 0.74 32.47 41.26
N GLN A 119 1.29 33.43 40.52
CA GLN A 119 2.60 34.05 40.80
C GLN A 119 2.64 34.73 42.17
N LYS A 120 1.59 35.47 42.55
CA LYS A 120 1.49 36.10 43.89
C LYS A 120 1.50 35.08 45.03
N SER A 121 1.06 33.86 44.76
CA SER A 121 1.05 32.76 45.73
C SER A 121 2.33 31.90 45.70
N ASN A 122 3.37 32.32 44.97
CA ASN A 122 4.59 31.54 44.72
C ASN A 122 4.28 30.11 44.23
N SER A 123 3.29 29.99 43.33
CA SER A 123 2.95 28.72 42.69
C SER A 123 3.72 28.55 41.38
N PHE A 124 3.06 28.53 40.22
CA PHE A 124 3.66 28.34 38.90
C PHE A 124 3.13 29.35 37.89
N GLU A 125 3.87 29.58 36.82
CA GLU A 125 3.41 30.37 35.66
C GLU A 125 2.33 29.63 34.89
N ILE A 126 1.33 30.36 34.37
CA ILE A 126 0.23 29.77 33.61
C ILE A 126 0.24 30.34 32.18
N LEU A 127 0.40 29.45 31.21
CA LEU A 127 0.40 29.77 29.79
C LEU A 127 -0.79 29.12 29.07
N LEU A 128 -1.32 29.79 28.06
CA LEU A 128 -2.38 29.27 27.18
C LEU A 128 -1.87 29.25 25.74
N PHE A 129 -2.02 28.11 25.07
CA PHE A 129 -1.80 27.96 23.63
C PHE A 129 -3.08 27.47 22.98
N CYS A 130 -3.73 28.34 22.20
CA CYS A 130 -4.88 27.99 21.37
C CYS A 130 -4.41 27.37 20.06
N TRP A 131 -5.36 26.86 19.26
CA TRP A 131 -5.02 26.14 18.03
C TRP A 131 -4.17 26.98 17.07
N GLU A 132 -4.49 28.26 16.95
CA GLU A 132 -3.73 29.18 16.10
C GLU A 132 -2.28 29.34 16.59
N ASP A 133 -2.04 29.44 17.90
CA ASP A 133 -0.67 29.51 18.45
C ASP A 133 0.10 28.21 18.21
N ILE A 134 -0.58 27.07 18.36
CA ILE A 134 0.00 25.75 18.14
C ILE A 134 0.37 25.56 16.66
N VAL A 135 -0.44 26.06 15.74
CA VAL A 135 -0.14 26.02 14.30
C VAL A 135 1.12 26.80 13.99
N ASP A 136 1.24 28.03 14.51
CA ASP A 136 2.43 28.86 14.34
C ASP A 136 3.67 28.14 14.90
N LEU A 137 3.57 27.56 16.10
CA LEU A 137 4.64 26.77 16.69
C LEU A 137 5.00 25.53 15.84
N ILE A 138 4.02 24.82 15.26
CA ILE A 138 4.32 23.68 14.39
C ILE A 138 5.03 24.14 13.12
N GLU A 139 4.61 25.26 12.52
CA GLU A 139 5.27 25.81 11.32
C GLU A 139 6.72 26.23 11.61
N ASP A 140 7.02 26.72 12.81
CA ASP A 140 8.35 27.15 13.24
C ASP A 140 9.28 26.01 13.69
N ASN A 141 8.76 24.78 13.84
CA ASN A 141 9.48 23.63 14.39
C ASN A 141 9.53 22.47 13.37
N PRO A 142 10.60 22.37 12.55
CA PRO A 142 10.67 21.46 11.40
C PRO A 142 10.49 19.98 11.72
N ASP A 143 10.98 19.47 12.85
CA ASP A 143 10.85 18.04 13.16
C ASP A 143 9.40 17.69 13.47
N THR A 144 8.70 18.58 14.17
CA THR A 144 7.28 18.46 14.47
C THR A 144 6.45 18.69 13.23
N TYR A 145 6.77 19.67 12.38
CA TYR A 145 6.10 19.88 11.11
C TYR A 145 6.16 18.62 10.23
N ASN A 146 7.35 18.05 10.04
CA ASN A 146 7.55 16.84 9.27
C ASN A 146 6.84 15.63 9.90
N TRP A 147 6.93 15.48 11.21
CA TRP A 147 6.21 14.42 11.92
C TRP A 147 4.69 14.59 11.83
N TYR A 148 4.17 15.82 11.85
CA TYR A 148 2.75 16.10 11.72
C TYR A 148 2.25 15.74 10.33
N LEU A 149 3.02 16.12 9.31
CA LEU A 149 2.74 15.76 7.93
C LEU A 149 2.82 14.25 7.71
N ASN A 150 3.76 13.53 8.32
CA ASN A 150 4.01 12.11 8.04
C ASN A 150 3.34 11.13 9.01
N GLY A 151 2.88 11.58 10.19
CA GLY A 151 2.55 10.70 11.32
C GLY A 151 1.07 10.70 11.71
N ILE A 152 0.54 11.86 12.11
CA ILE A 152 -0.81 11.98 12.70
C ILE A 152 -1.89 12.33 11.67
N GLY A 153 -1.58 13.14 10.66
CA GLY A 153 -2.56 13.57 9.66
C GLY A 153 -2.84 12.56 8.53
N GLN A 154 -2.18 11.40 8.52
CA GLN A 154 -2.18 10.48 7.37
C GLN A 154 -2.69 9.06 7.65
N LYS A 155 -2.74 8.61 8.91
CA LYS A 155 -3.28 7.28 9.24
C LYS A 155 -4.77 7.22 8.85
N GLY A 156 -5.09 6.40 7.86
CA GLY A 156 -6.44 6.25 7.31
C GLY A 156 -6.82 7.23 6.20
N ARG A 157 -5.94 8.18 5.83
CA ARG A 157 -6.19 9.10 4.70
C ARG A 157 -5.59 8.65 3.38
N PHE A 158 -4.52 7.86 3.42
CA PHE A 158 -4.05 7.11 2.26
C PHE A 158 -4.57 5.69 2.35
N ASP A 159 -5.16 5.22 1.26
CA ASP A 159 -5.47 3.81 1.09
C ASP A 159 -5.42 3.46 -0.40
N PHE A 160 -5.10 2.21 -0.67
CA PHE A 160 -4.93 1.69 -2.01
C PHE A 160 -5.44 0.26 -2.08
N ASN A 161 -6.15 -0.04 -3.17
CA ASN A 161 -6.65 -1.37 -3.42
C ASN A 161 -6.37 -1.79 -4.86
N ILE A 162 -6.30 -3.10 -5.05
CA ILE A 162 -6.22 -3.71 -6.37
C ILE A 162 -7.50 -4.51 -6.61
N LEU A 163 -8.10 -4.31 -7.78
CA LEU A 163 -9.24 -5.08 -8.27
C LEU A 163 -8.93 -5.60 -9.68
N PHE A 164 -9.82 -6.44 -10.21
CA PHE A 164 -9.68 -7.09 -11.50
C PHE A 164 -10.81 -6.73 -12.45
N ASN A 165 -10.45 -6.48 -13.72
CA ASN A 165 -11.37 -6.19 -14.81
C ASN A 165 -12.37 -5.09 -14.43
N ASP A 166 -13.67 -5.41 -14.40
CA ASP A 166 -14.75 -4.50 -14.05
C ASP A 166 -14.93 -4.40 -12.51
N PHE A 167 -13.84 -4.04 -11.81
CA PHE A 167 -13.82 -3.79 -10.35
C PHE A 167 -14.13 -5.02 -9.46
N ASN A 168 -13.84 -6.22 -9.93
CA ASN A 168 -14.05 -7.44 -9.15
C ASN A 168 -12.89 -7.73 -8.18
N GLU A 169 -13.19 -8.24 -6.99
CA GLU A 169 -12.16 -8.65 -6.00
C GLU A 169 -11.50 -9.99 -6.36
N SER A 170 -12.14 -10.78 -7.21
CA SER A 170 -11.66 -12.09 -7.65
C SER A 170 -11.69 -12.20 -9.16
N LEU A 171 -10.85 -13.09 -9.69
CA LEU A 171 -10.71 -13.31 -11.12
C LEU A 171 -10.48 -14.80 -11.39
N THR A 172 -11.12 -15.31 -12.45
CA THR A 172 -10.85 -16.62 -13.04
C THR A 172 -10.36 -16.42 -14.47
N LEU A 173 -9.21 -17.01 -14.81
CA LEU A 173 -8.65 -17.03 -16.15
C LEU A 173 -8.91 -18.37 -16.83
N ASN A 174 -9.22 -18.32 -18.12
CA ASN A 174 -9.50 -19.52 -18.92
C ASN A 174 -8.49 -19.68 -20.06
N PRO A 175 -7.22 -20.04 -19.78
CA PRO A 175 -6.25 -20.30 -20.83
C PRO A 175 -6.71 -21.46 -21.71
N VAL A 176 -6.44 -21.37 -23.01
CA VAL A 176 -6.77 -22.43 -23.96
C VAL A 176 -5.54 -23.31 -24.17
N TYR A 177 -5.66 -24.61 -23.95
CA TYR A 177 -4.60 -25.59 -24.16
C TYR A 177 -4.98 -26.61 -25.23
N GLU A 178 -3.98 -27.20 -25.88
CA GLU A 178 -4.18 -28.32 -26.79
C GLU A 178 -4.09 -29.62 -25.99
N LYS A 179 -5.11 -30.47 -26.10
CA LYS A 179 -5.15 -31.81 -25.54
C LYS A 179 -5.01 -32.82 -26.67
N THR A 180 -3.79 -33.32 -26.86
CA THR A 180 -3.49 -34.31 -27.90
C THR A 180 -3.75 -35.70 -27.37
N ILE A 181 -4.68 -36.41 -28.02
CA ILE A 181 -5.04 -37.79 -27.72
C ILE A 181 -4.43 -38.66 -28.82
N THR A 182 -3.41 -39.42 -28.45
CA THR A 182 -2.75 -40.36 -29.36
C THR A 182 -3.43 -41.70 -29.27
N LYS A 183 -4.04 -42.13 -30.37
CA LYS A 183 -4.69 -43.45 -30.51
C LYS A 183 -3.84 -44.36 -31.37
N PHE A 184 -3.81 -45.64 -31.02
CA PHE A 184 -3.03 -46.64 -31.76
C PHE A 184 -3.94 -47.43 -32.69
N LYS A 185 -3.51 -47.62 -33.94
CA LYS A 185 -4.23 -48.44 -34.93
C LYS A 185 -3.29 -49.46 -35.57
N MET A 186 -3.81 -50.66 -35.80
CA MET A 186 -3.05 -51.72 -36.46
C MET A 186 -2.85 -51.41 -37.94
N THR A 187 -1.67 -51.75 -38.46
CA THR A 187 -1.32 -51.61 -39.87
C THR A 187 -0.55 -52.83 -40.37
N THR A 188 -0.54 -53.04 -41.67
CA THR A 188 0.24 -54.09 -42.35
C THR A 188 1.61 -53.60 -42.84
N LYS A 189 1.95 -52.34 -42.56
CA LYS A 189 3.24 -51.74 -42.95
C LYS A 189 4.41 -52.39 -42.19
N THR A 190 5.55 -52.48 -42.87
CA THR A 190 6.81 -52.95 -42.28
C THR A 190 7.42 -51.91 -41.33
N ASP A 191 8.31 -52.34 -40.43
CA ASP A 191 9.00 -51.45 -39.48
C ASP A 191 9.73 -50.29 -40.18
N LEU A 192 10.34 -50.59 -41.34
CA LEU A 192 11.07 -49.60 -42.13
C LEU A 192 10.14 -48.53 -42.71
N GLU A 193 8.94 -48.91 -43.15
CA GLU A 193 7.92 -47.98 -43.67
C GLU A 193 7.35 -47.09 -42.55
N LEU A 194 7.17 -47.64 -41.34
CA LEU A 194 6.76 -46.88 -40.15
C LEU A 194 7.83 -45.87 -39.72
N LEU A 195 9.10 -46.29 -39.67
CA LEU A 195 10.25 -45.42 -39.35
C LEU A 195 10.39 -44.27 -40.36
N MET A 196 10.30 -44.57 -41.66
CA MET A 196 10.37 -43.54 -42.72
C MET A 196 9.18 -42.56 -42.67
N GLY A 197 8.01 -43.01 -42.25
CA GLY A 197 6.84 -42.16 -41.99
C GLY A 197 7.05 -41.22 -40.80
N ASN A 198 7.49 -41.75 -39.66
CA ASN A 198 7.68 -40.99 -38.42
C ASN A 198 8.80 -39.94 -38.51
N LEU A 199 9.86 -40.19 -39.29
CA LEU A 199 10.93 -39.22 -39.55
C LEU A 199 10.44 -37.96 -40.31
N LYS A 200 9.40 -38.08 -41.13
CA LYS A 200 8.77 -36.92 -41.79
C LYS A 200 7.88 -36.13 -40.82
N SER A 201 7.23 -36.80 -39.88
CA SER A 201 6.36 -36.23 -38.85
C SER A 201 7.14 -35.53 -37.72
N ASN A 202 8.29 -36.07 -37.30
CA ASN A 202 9.10 -35.52 -36.22
C ASN A 202 9.79 -34.18 -36.55
N ARG A 203 9.76 -33.71 -37.81
CA ARG A 203 10.20 -32.35 -38.15
C ARG A 203 9.35 -31.25 -37.51
N TYR A 204 8.13 -31.55 -37.04
CA TYR A 204 7.25 -30.59 -36.38
C TYR A 204 7.51 -30.41 -34.88
N LEU A 205 8.25 -31.31 -34.22
CA LEU A 205 8.53 -31.28 -32.77
C LEU A 205 9.80 -30.49 -32.41
N ILE A 206 10.75 -30.34 -33.35
CA ILE A 206 12.01 -29.61 -33.14
C ILE A 206 11.80 -28.07 -33.18
N ASP A 207 10.61 -27.61 -33.55
CA ASP A 207 10.30 -26.20 -33.80
C ASP A 207 10.15 -25.33 -32.54
N PHE A 208 9.93 -25.90 -31.34
CA PHE A 208 9.61 -25.08 -30.15
C PHE A 208 10.77 -24.15 -29.71
N ASN A 209 12.02 -24.59 -29.90
CA ASN A 209 13.20 -23.74 -29.66
C ASN A 209 13.56 -22.84 -30.85
N GLN A 210 13.02 -23.09 -32.04
CA GLN A 210 13.25 -22.26 -33.24
C GLN A 210 12.22 -21.12 -33.37
N ILE A 211 10.99 -21.30 -32.88
CA ILE A 211 9.96 -20.24 -32.88
C ILE A 211 10.37 -19.02 -32.06
N VAL A 212 11.27 -19.19 -31.07
CA VAL A 212 11.80 -18.07 -30.27
C VAL A 212 12.90 -17.28 -31.01
N ASN A 213 13.51 -17.85 -32.06
CA ASN A 213 14.72 -17.31 -32.70
C ASN A 213 14.59 -17.04 -34.22
N ASP A 214 13.44 -17.27 -34.85
CA ASP A 214 13.24 -17.02 -36.29
C ASP A 214 12.44 -15.72 -36.52
N PRO A 215 13.08 -14.62 -36.97
CA PRO A 215 12.43 -13.33 -37.17
C PRO A 215 11.57 -13.26 -38.45
N PHE A 216 11.41 -14.36 -39.22
CA PHE A 216 10.79 -14.31 -40.56
C PHE A 216 9.61 -15.28 -40.78
N ASN A 217 9.19 -16.08 -39.80
CA ASN A 217 8.11 -17.07 -39.98
C ASN A 217 6.82 -16.74 -39.19
N TYR A 218 6.17 -15.63 -39.57
CA TYR A 218 5.01 -15.01 -38.90
C TYR A 218 3.66 -15.68 -39.16
N LYS A 219 3.48 -16.96 -38.84
CA LYS A 219 2.15 -17.59 -38.97
C LYS A 219 1.62 -18.34 -37.76
N ARG A 220 2.39 -18.42 -36.67
CA ARG A 220 1.98 -19.17 -35.47
C ARG A 220 1.71 -18.23 -34.29
N VAL A 221 0.50 -18.26 -33.76
CA VAL A 221 0.06 -17.47 -32.59
C VAL A 221 -0.27 -18.42 -31.44
N ASN A 222 0.39 -18.24 -30.30
CA ASN A 222 0.05 -18.97 -29.08
C ASN A 222 -1.21 -18.36 -28.45
N LYS A 223 -2.32 -19.10 -28.47
CA LYS A 223 -3.62 -18.70 -27.91
C LYS A 223 -3.78 -19.08 -26.43
N SER A 224 -2.75 -19.63 -25.79
CA SER A 224 -2.74 -19.91 -24.35
C SER A 224 -2.41 -18.70 -23.49
N TRP A 225 -1.97 -17.59 -24.08
CA TRP A 225 -1.82 -16.32 -23.40
C TRP A 225 -3.17 -15.79 -22.93
N VAL A 226 -3.20 -15.26 -21.71
CA VAL A 226 -4.39 -14.65 -21.12
C VAL A 226 -4.06 -13.26 -20.62
N ALA A 227 -4.91 -12.30 -20.97
CA ALA A 227 -4.82 -10.93 -20.51
C ALA A 227 -5.90 -10.65 -19.47
N PHE A 228 -5.58 -9.80 -18.50
CA PHE A 228 -6.52 -9.25 -17.55
C PHE A 228 -6.13 -7.82 -17.20
N LYS A 229 -7.13 -7.05 -16.74
CA LYS A 229 -6.93 -5.67 -16.34
C LYS A 229 -6.82 -5.60 -14.82
N LEU A 230 -5.73 -5.03 -14.35
CA LEU A 230 -5.55 -4.62 -12.97
C LEU A 230 -6.16 -3.23 -12.80
N VAL A 231 -7.03 -3.07 -11.82
CA VAL A 231 -7.60 -1.78 -11.43
C VAL A 231 -6.88 -1.34 -10.16
N MET A 232 -6.17 -0.23 -10.24
CA MET A 232 -5.45 0.40 -9.14
C MET A 232 -6.33 1.53 -8.60
N GLU A 233 -6.92 1.30 -7.43
CA GLU A 233 -7.92 2.19 -6.84
C GLU A 233 -7.31 2.97 -5.67
N ASN A 234 -7.39 4.30 -5.72
CA ASN A 234 -7.10 5.14 -4.56
C ASN A 234 -8.35 5.26 -3.68
N LYS A 235 -8.43 4.41 -2.64
CA LYS A 235 -9.48 4.46 -1.61
C LYS A 235 -9.26 5.56 -0.57
N GLY A 236 -8.08 6.19 -0.57
CA GLY A 236 -7.74 7.29 0.31
C GLY A 236 -8.48 8.58 0.00
N SER A 237 -8.45 9.51 0.96
CA SER A 237 -8.90 10.89 0.83
C SER A 237 -7.79 11.85 0.39
N LEU A 238 -6.59 11.34 0.10
CA LEU A 238 -5.44 12.10 -0.40
C LEU A 238 -4.91 11.55 -1.71
N VAL A 239 -4.22 12.40 -2.47
CA VAL A 239 -3.64 12.08 -3.79
C VAL A 239 -2.35 11.30 -3.64
N LEU A 240 -2.18 10.21 -4.40
CA LEU A 240 -0.95 9.44 -4.46
C LEU A 240 -0.01 10.01 -5.54
N GLU A 241 1.13 10.57 -5.12
CA GLU A 241 2.14 11.21 -5.97
C GLU A 241 3.45 10.42 -5.99
N ASP A 242 4.27 10.61 -7.02
CA ASP A 242 5.56 9.92 -7.24
C ASP A 242 5.49 8.43 -6.95
N TRP A 243 4.58 7.75 -7.64
CA TRP A 243 4.22 6.39 -7.29
C TRP A 243 4.67 5.38 -8.34
N CYS A 244 4.89 4.16 -7.89
CA CYS A 244 5.08 3.00 -8.74
C CYS A 244 4.46 1.76 -8.09
N LEU A 245 4.00 0.83 -8.92
CA LEU A 245 3.48 -0.46 -8.48
C LEU A 245 4.44 -1.55 -8.95
N LYS A 246 4.91 -2.38 -8.02
CA LYS A 246 5.66 -3.60 -8.32
C LYS A 246 4.76 -4.80 -8.11
N ILE A 247 4.83 -5.76 -9.02
CA ILE A 247 4.07 -7.01 -9.00
C ILE A 247 5.07 -8.14 -9.18
N ASN A 248 5.08 -9.11 -8.27
CA ASN A 248 5.98 -10.24 -8.29
C ASN A 248 5.17 -11.54 -8.30
N PHE A 249 5.17 -12.25 -9.43
CA PHE A 249 4.46 -13.51 -9.60
C PHE A 249 5.26 -14.65 -8.96
N LYS A 250 4.69 -15.25 -7.91
CA LYS A 250 5.32 -16.33 -7.14
C LYS A 250 4.97 -17.70 -7.68
N GLU A 251 3.74 -17.87 -8.17
CA GLU A 251 3.20 -19.16 -8.58
C GLU A 251 2.34 -19.04 -9.83
N GLY A 252 2.33 -20.08 -10.66
CA GLY A 252 1.33 -20.27 -11.71
C GLY A 252 1.61 -19.61 -13.05
N VAL A 253 2.69 -18.82 -13.16
CA VAL A 253 3.07 -18.12 -14.39
C VAL A 253 4.31 -18.74 -15.01
N SER A 254 4.20 -19.13 -16.28
CA SER A 254 5.34 -19.62 -17.07
C SER A 254 6.11 -18.48 -17.72
N ARG A 255 5.42 -17.49 -18.32
CA ARG A 255 6.04 -16.31 -18.93
C ARG A 255 5.21 -15.04 -18.73
N LEU A 256 5.88 -13.90 -18.68
CA LEU A 256 5.26 -12.58 -18.74
C LEU A 256 5.39 -12.01 -20.14
N ASP A 257 4.40 -11.22 -20.56
CA ASP A 257 4.48 -10.46 -21.80
C ASP A 257 5.36 -9.23 -21.58
N ASP A 258 6.59 -9.30 -22.07
CA ASP A 258 7.61 -8.25 -22.02
C ASP A 258 7.56 -7.31 -23.24
N GLY A 259 6.65 -7.53 -24.19
CA GLY A 259 6.62 -6.81 -25.46
C GLY A 259 7.68 -7.34 -26.43
N HIS A 260 7.31 -8.36 -27.20
CA HIS A 260 8.15 -8.99 -28.22
C HIS A 260 8.68 -7.97 -29.25
N PRO A 261 9.88 -8.14 -29.86
CA PRO A 261 10.45 -7.23 -30.87
C PRO A 261 9.58 -6.87 -32.08
N ILE A 262 8.48 -7.59 -32.32
CA ILE A 262 7.55 -7.36 -33.44
C ILE A 262 6.47 -6.32 -33.05
N PHE A 263 6.15 -6.23 -31.76
CA PHE A 263 5.26 -5.22 -31.18
C PHE A 263 5.91 -4.71 -29.90
N PRO A 264 6.96 -3.87 -30.01
CA PRO A 264 7.58 -3.28 -28.83
C PRO A 264 6.47 -2.58 -28.05
N ARG A 265 6.32 -2.91 -26.75
CA ARG A 265 5.55 -2.07 -25.84
C ARG A 265 6.26 -0.72 -25.81
N LEU A 266 5.78 0.24 -26.60
CA LEU A 266 6.25 1.64 -26.64
C LEU A 266 5.97 2.39 -25.33
N SER A 267 5.55 1.68 -24.29
CA SER A 267 5.20 2.21 -22.98
C SER A 267 6.47 2.29 -22.14
N GLN A 268 6.92 3.52 -21.88
CA GLN A 268 7.93 3.82 -20.85
C GLN A 268 7.41 3.59 -19.42
N THR A 269 6.15 3.17 -19.29
CA THR A 269 5.42 3.02 -18.04
C THR A 269 5.53 1.62 -17.45
N THR A 270 6.17 0.68 -18.13
CA THR A 270 6.22 -0.71 -17.68
C THR A 270 7.58 -1.32 -17.92
N PHE A 271 8.14 -1.95 -16.90
CA PHE A 271 9.38 -2.72 -16.95
C PHE A 271 9.10 -4.15 -16.49
N VAL A 272 9.51 -5.13 -17.30
CA VAL A 272 9.30 -6.56 -17.02
C VAL A 272 10.65 -7.22 -16.83
N GLU A 273 10.85 -7.87 -15.69
CA GLU A 273 12.01 -8.68 -15.36
C GLU A 273 11.59 -10.15 -15.35
N GLU A 274 11.81 -10.82 -16.48
CA GLU A 274 11.30 -12.18 -16.73
C GLU A 274 11.93 -13.24 -15.82
N GLU A 275 13.22 -13.11 -15.48
CA GLU A 275 13.92 -14.03 -14.56
C GLU A 275 13.30 -14.05 -13.17
N ARG A 276 12.89 -12.86 -12.68
CA ARG A 276 12.25 -12.68 -11.38
C ARG A 276 10.72 -12.67 -11.46
N LYS A 277 10.14 -12.90 -12.64
CA LYS A 277 8.69 -12.79 -12.91
C LYS A 277 8.09 -11.54 -12.28
N THR A 278 8.76 -10.40 -12.47
CA THR A 278 8.39 -9.13 -11.84
C THR A 278 7.98 -8.09 -12.88
N ILE A 279 6.90 -7.38 -12.63
CA ILE A 279 6.45 -6.23 -13.41
C ILE A 279 6.52 -4.99 -12.53
N THR A 280 7.16 -3.93 -13.02
CA THR A 280 7.13 -2.60 -12.41
C THR A 280 6.35 -1.66 -13.31
N TYR A 281 5.24 -1.13 -12.80
CA TYR A 281 4.46 -0.08 -13.43
C TYR A 281 4.84 1.28 -12.85
N ARG A 282 5.09 2.26 -13.73
CA ARG A 282 5.26 3.68 -13.40
C ARG A 282 4.31 4.51 -14.27
N PRO A 283 3.52 5.44 -13.71
CA PRO A 283 2.61 6.26 -14.49
C PRO A 283 3.34 7.11 -15.54
N LYS A 284 2.70 7.31 -16.70
CA LYS A 284 3.22 8.22 -17.72
C LYS A 284 3.25 9.64 -17.16
N ASP A 285 4.33 10.37 -17.45
CA ASP A 285 4.52 11.76 -17.01
C ASP A 285 4.39 11.95 -15.49
N ASN A 286 4.59 10.88 -14.72
CA ASN A 286 4.44 10.85 -13.27
C ASN A 286 3.04 11.30 -12.78
N ASN A 287 1.99 11.04 -13.57
CA ASN A 287 0.62 11.40 -13.22
C ASN A 287 0.20 10.77 -11.88
N PRO A 288 -0.36 11.57 -10.95
CA PRO A 288 -0.77 11.07 -9.65
C PRO A 288 -2.10 10.30 -9.74
N ILE A 289 -2.39 9.48 -8.72
CA ILE A 289 -3.72 8.88 -8.54
C ILE A 289 -4.52 9.81 -7.63
N ILE A 290 -5.46 10.58 -8.20
CA ILE A 290 -6.33 11.47 -7.42
C ILE A 290 -7.34 10.66 -6.59
N GLN A 291 -7.99 11.31 -5.62
CA GLN A 291 -8.89 10.59 -4.71
C GLN A 291 -10.09 10.03 -5.48
N LYS A 292 -10.53 8.81 -5.14
CA LYS A 292 -11.69 8.13 -5.77
C LYS A 292 -11.52 7.85 -7.27
N ASP A 293 -10.31 8.00 -7.80
CA ASP A 293 -9.99 7.69 -9.18
C ASP A 293 -9.28 6.36 -9.30
N ASN A 294 -9.27 5.83 -10.52
CA ASN A 294 -8.80 4.49 -10.83
C ASN A 294 -7.86 4.52 -12.03
N ILE A 295 -6.76 3.79 -11.93
CA ILE A 295 -5.86 3.59 -13.05
C ILE A 295 -5.93 2.12 -13.46
N PHE A 296 -6.01 1.92 -14.77
CA PHE A 296 -6.11 0.59 -15.35
C PHE A 296 -4.78 0.19 -15.96
N PHE A 297 -4.35 -1.03 -15.66
CA PHE A 297 -3.13 -1.61 -16.21
C PHE A 297 -3.40 -3.01 -16.75
N GLU A 298 -3.17 -3.21 -18.04
CA GLU A 298 -3.38 -4.50 -18.69
C GLU A 298 -2.13 -5.37 -18.57
N ILE A 299 -2.32 -6.57 -18.05
CA ILE A 299 -1.29 -7.58 -17.84
C ILE A 299 -1.64 -8.78 -18.70
N SER A 300 -0.66 -9.27 -19.45
CA SER A 300 -0.76 -10.52 -20.19
C SER A 300 0.27 -11.51 -19.65
N VAL A 301 -0.19 -12.73 -19.37
CA VAL A 301 0.63 -13.80 -18.82
C VAL A 301 0.39 -15.09 -19.59
N LEU A 302 1.43 -15.92 -19.65
CA LEU A 302 1.33 -17.31 -20.08
C LEU A 302 1.30 -18.19 -18.83
N PRO A 303 0.16 -18.79 -18.47
CA PRO A 303 0.08 -19.63 -17.28
C PRO A 303 0.87 -20.93 -17.46
N MET A 304 1.29 -21.53 -16.36
CA MET A 304 1.82 -22.89 -16.38
C MET A 304 0.69 -23.87 -16.69
N ILE A 305 0.95 -24.89 -17.52
CA ILE A 305 -0.06 -25.85 -17.99
C ILE A 305 -0.78 -26.56 -16.84
N SER A 306 -0.05 -26.88 -15.76
CA SER A 306 -0.57 -27.59 -14.59
C SER A 306 -1.07 -26.69 -13.47
N ALA A 307 -1.03 -25.36 -13.64
CA ALA A 307 -1.40 -24.44 -12.56
C ALA A 307 -2.92 -24.36 -12.40
N GLN A 308 -3.38 -24.47 -11.15
CA GLN A 308 -4.78 -24.24 -10.77
C GLN A 308 -5.05 -22.79 -10.38
N LYS A 309 -3.99 -22.03 -10.07
CA LYS A 309 -4.05 -20.63 -9.66
C LYS A 309 -2.75 -19.90 -9.97
N ILE A 310 -2.83 -18.57 -9.96
CA ILE A 310 -1.70 -17.65 -10.01
C ILE A 310 -1.69 -16.89 -8.69
N ILE A 311 -0.52 -16.83 -8.05
CA ILE A 311 -0.31 -16.02 -6.85
C ILE A 311 0.75 -14.97 -7.16
N PHE A 312 0.45 -13.71 -6.82
CA PHE A 312 1.42 -12.64 -6.89
C PHE A 312 1.37 -11.73 -5.67
N GLU A 313 2.55 -11.26 -5.28
CA GLU A 313 2.71 -10.17 -4.32
C GLU A 313 2.72 -8.85 -5.07
N TRP A 314 2.21 -7.80 -4.45
CA TRP A 314 2.30 -6.45 -4.98
C TRP A 314 2.77 -5.47 -3.91
N GLU A 315 3.50 -4.45 -4.35
CA GLU A 315 4.02 -3.36 -3.53
C GLU A 315 3.75 -2.04 -4.25
N LEU A 316 2.90 -1.21 -3.66
CA LEU A 316 2.78 0.19 -4.04
C LEU A 316 3.79 1.01 -3.23
N LEU A 317 4.61 1.78 -3.93
CA LEU A 317 5.48 2.81 -3.36
C LEU A 317 5.02 4.16 -3.89
N ALA A 318 4.74 5.11 -3.01
CA ALA A 318 4.41 6.51 -3.33
C ALA A 318 5.14 7.44 -2.37
N ARG A 319 5.23 8.74 -2.72
CA ARG A 319 6.00 9.75 -1.97
C ARG A 319 5.82 9.68 -0.45
N ASN A 320 4.58 9.56 0.00
CA ASN A 320 4.19 9.59 1.42
C ASN A 320 3.43 8.32 1.86
N PHE A 321 3.41 7.28 1.03
CA PHE A 321 2.60 6.10 1.30
C PHE A 321 3.20 4.86 0.65
N ASN A 322 3.19 3.75 1.38
CA ASN A 322 3.54 2.46 0.85
C ASN A 322 2.56 1.41 1.35
N LYS A 323 2.18 0.47 0.48
CA LYS A 323 1.29 -0.64 0.85
C LYS A 323 1.67 -1.88 0.07
N THR A 324 1.62 -3.02 0.74
CA THR A 324 1.85 -4.33 0.13
C THR A 324 0.60 -5.18 0.24
N GLY A 325 0.46 -6.14 -0.65
CA GLY A 325 -0.58 -7.16 -0.55
C GLY A 325 -0.27 -8.39 -1.39
N ILE A 326 -1.17 -9.37 -1.29
CA ILE A 326 -1.10 -10.62 -2.04
C ILE A 326 -2.43 -10.77 -2.78
N ALA A 327 -2.36 -11.25 -4.00
CA ALA A 327 -3.52 -11.53 -4.81
C ALA A 327 -3.44 -12.94 -5.39
N GLU A 328 -4.62 -13.56 -5.52
CA GLU A 328 -4.80 -14.89 -6.08
C GLU A 328 -5.80 -14.84 -7.24
N ILE A 329 -5.45 -15.48 -8.36
CA ILE A 329 -6.30 -15.62 -9.54
C ILE A 329 -6.51 -17.10 -9.80
N LYS A 330 -7.76 -17.53 -9.97
CA LYS A 330 -8.10 -18.92 -10.29
C LYS A 330 -7.82 -19.22 -11.76
N ILE A 331 -7.34 -20.42 -12.08
CA ILE A 331 -7.19 -20.91 -13.46
C ILE A 331 -8.18 -22.04 -13.73
N GLU A 332 -8.97 -21.90 -14.79
CA GLU A 332 -9.89 -22.92 -15.31
C GLU A 332 -9.65 -23.12 -16.81
N PRO A 333 -8.73 -24.02 -17.21
CA PRO A 333 -8.34 -24.16 -18.60
C PRO A 333 -9.46 -24.68 -19.50
N LYS A 334 -9.45 -24.25 -20.76
CA LYS A 334 -10.26 -24.81 -21.85
C LYS A 334 -9.37 -25.65 -22.75
N TYR A 335 -9.88 -26.79 -23.23
CA TYR A 335 -9.10 -27.71 -24.05
C TYR A 335 -9.63 -27.77 -25.48
N VAL A 336 -8.72 -27.65 -26.44
CA VAL A 336 -8.96 -27.99 -27.84
C VAL A 336 -8.39 -29.39 -28.06
N GLU A 337 -9.26 -30.35 -28.40
CA GLU A 337 -8.84 -31.74 -28.59
C GLU A 337 -8.28 -31.95 -30.00
N LYS A 338 -7.14 -32.63 -30.06
CA LYS A 338 -6.51 -33.07 -31.30
C LYS A 338 -6.29 -34.58 -31.23
N ILE A 339 -6.84 -35.32 -32.19
CA ILE A 339 -6.68 -36.77 -32.24
C ILE A 339 -5.61 -37.11 -33.27
N GLU A 340 -4.57 -37.81 -32.82
CA GLU A 340 -3.51 -38.32 -33.68
C GLU A 340 -3.53 -39.84 -33.68
N PHE A 341 -3.31 -40.44 -34.84
CA PHE A 341 -3.28 -41.89 -34.98
C PHE A 341 -1.85 -42.35 -35.23
N VAL A 342 -1.33 -43.18 -34.33
CA VAL A 342 -0.05 -43.86 -34.50
C VAL A 342 -0.32 -45.26 -35.03
N GLU A 343 0.32 -45.59 -36.15
CA GLU A 343 0.26 -46.91 -36.74
C GLU A 343 1.27 -47.84 -36.08
N VAL A 344 0.81 -49.02 -35.65
CA VAL A 344 1.64 -50.09 -35.08
C VAL A 344 1.39 -51.38 -35.86
N ASN A 345 2.44 -52.16 -36.08
CA ASN A 345 2.39 -53.42 -36.84
C ASN A 345 2.58 -54.67 -35.95
N ASN A 346 2.77 -54.47 -34.64
CA ASN A 346 2.84 -55.52 -33.65
C ASN A 346 1.78 -55.28 -32.56
N GLU A 347 1.07 -56.34 -32.16
CA GLU A 347 0.05 -56.26 -31.10
C GLU A 347 0.64 -55.85 -29.74
N LEU A 348 1.92 -56.17 -29.48
CA LEU A 348 2.64 -55.76 -28.27
C LEU A 348 2.85 -54.24 -28.17
N ASP A 349 2.79 -53.53 -29.30
CA ASP A 349 2.95 -52.07 -29.37
C ASP A 349 1.61 -51.32 -29.28
N MET A 350 0.49 -52.04 -29.20
CA MET A 350 -0.81 -51.46 -28.96
C MET A 350 -0.91 -50.98 -27.50
N LYS A 351 -0.85 -49.67 -27.30
CA LYS A 351 -0.91 -49.02 -25.98
C LYS A 351 -2.27 -48.40 -25.74
N VAL A 352 -2.59 -48.16 -24.46
CA VAL A 352 -3.72 -47.32 -24.05
C VAL A 352 -3.53 -45.91 -24.60
N ASP A 353 -4.64 -45.25 -24.96
CA ASP A 353 -4.66 -43.86 -25.42
C ASP A 353 -3.76 -42.97 -24.54
N ASN A 354 -2.82 -42.28 -25.17
CA ASN A 354 -1.92 -41.35 -24.47
C ASN A 354 -2.46 -39.93 -24.59
N VAL A 355 -2.51 -39.21 -23.47
CA VAL A 355 -3.01 -37.83 -23.40
C VAL A 355 -1.86 -36.90 -23.03
N GLN A 356 -1.59 -35.92 -23.89
CA GLN A 356 -0.61 -34.87 -23.65
C GLN A 356 -1.29 -33.50 -23.71
N ILE A 357 -0.98 -32.63 -22.75
CA ILE A 357 -1.45 -31.25 -22.74
C ILE A 357 -0.28 -30.34 -23.12
N SER A 358 -0.51 -29.44 -24.06
CA SER A 358 0.48 -28.45 -24.52
C SER A 358 -0.17 -27.09 -24.75
N TYR A 359 0.65 -26.06 -24.98
CA TYR A 359 0.14 -24.75 -25.37
C TYR A 359 -0.51 -24.81 -26.75
N TYR A 360 -1.66 -24.15 -26.90
CA TYR A 360 -2.41 -24.13 -28.14
C TYR A 360 -1.85 -23.06 -29.08
N VAL A 361 -1.10 -23.50 -30.10
CA VAL A 361 -0.44 -22.63 -31.09
C VAL A 361 -1.07 -22.88 -32.46
N VAL A 362 -1.59 -21.81 -33.09
CA VAL A 362 -2.30 -21.85 -34.38
C VAL A 362 -1.51 -21.14 -35.45
#